data_AF-A0A2N7GER3-F1
#
_entry.id   AF-A0A2N7GER3-F1
#
_cell.length_a   1.000
_cell.length_b   1.000
_cell.length_c   1.000
_cell.angle_alpha   90.00
_cell.angle_beta   90.00
_cell.angle_gamma   90.00
#
_symmetry.space_group_name_H-M   'P 1'
#
loop_
_entity.id
_entity.type
_entity.pdbx_description
1 polymer ?
#
loop_
_entity_poly.entity_id
_entity_poly.type
_entity_poly.pdbx_seq_one_letter_code
_entity_poly.pdbx_strand_id
1 'polypeptide(L)' 'MNRSEIIVPVELQADTDVNVVVSDETNESVTQANASMKLRKAYQSEKNQLEVTEVELNRSRIFMIDKNGNMRIVPLMSEH' A
#
# COMPACT_ATOMS: atom_id res chain seq x y z
N MET A 1 -19.68 5.01 -24.20
CA MET A 1 -19.02 4.45 -22.99
C MET A 1 -17.61 4.09 -23.38
N ASN A 2 -16.66 5.00 -23.16
CA ASN A 2 -15.26 4.77 -23.52
C ASN A 2 -14.56 4.11 -22.34
N ARG A 3 -13.99 2.93 -22.59
CA ARG A 3 -13.16 2.20 -21.63
C ARG A 3 -11.89 3.04 -21.42
N SER A 4 -11.79 3.71 -20.28
CA SER A 4 -10.58 4.37 -19.85
C SER A 4 -9.46 3.34 -19.77
N GLU A 5 -8.55 3.44 -20.72
CA GLU A 5 -7.25 2.78 -20.73
C GLU A 5 -6.61 3.01 -19.35
N ILE A 6 -6.37 1.91 -18.63
CA ILE A 6 -5.54 1.93 -17.44
C ILE A 6 -4.14 2.21 -17.96
N ILE A 7 -3.72 3.47 -17.86
CA ILE A 7 -2.34 3.86 -18.12
C ILE A 7 -1.51 3.21 -17.02
N VAL A 8 -0.90 2.07 -17.34
CA VAL A 8 0.19 1.50 -16.57
C VAL A 8 1.39 2.42 -16.80
N PRO A 9 1.93 3.11 -15.78
CA PRO A 9 3.12 3.90 -15.99
C PRO A 9 4.30 2.95 -16.18
N VAL A 10 4.93 3.14 -17.34
CA VAL A 10 6.20 2.63 -17.83
C VAL A 10 7.24 2.52 -16.70
N GLU A 11 7.93 1.38 -16.66
CA GLU A 11 9.13 1.15 -15.86
C GLU A 11 10.14 2.27 -16.11
N LEU A 12 10.32 3.17 -15.14
CA LEU A 12 11.45 4.09 -15.10
C LEU A 12 12.57 3.42 -14.31
N GLN A 13 13.41 2.67 -15.02
CA GLN A 13 14.80 2.47 -14.62
C GLN A 13 15.52 3.82 -14.75
N ALA A 14 16.02 4.35 -13.64
CA ALA A 14 17.17 5.26 -13.59
C ALA A 14 17.64 5.36 -12.13
N ASP A 15 18.53 4.45 -11.75
CA ASP A 15 19.48 4.73 -10.67
C ASP A 15 20.40 5.84 -11.19
N THR A 16 20.17 7.07 -10.75
CA THR A 16 21.14 8.15 -10.89
C THR A 16 21.39 8.75 -9.52
N ASP A 17 22.49 8.32 -8.90
CA ASP A 17 23.15 9.04 -7.82
C ASP A 17 23.61 10.41 -8.37
N VAL A 18 22.79 11.45 -8.19
CA VAL A 18 23.13 12.81 -8.57
C VAL A 18 23.57 13.58 -7.32
N ASN A 19 24.88 13.78 -7.22
CA ASN A 19 25.50 14.73 -6.30
C ASN A 19 25.17 16.16 -6.79
N VAL A 20 24.20 16.83 -6.15
CA VAL A 20 23.75 18.17 -6.55
C VAL A 20 24.51 19.25 -5.77
N VAL A 21 25.32 20.01 -6.50
CA VAL A 21 25.92 21.28 -6.06
C VAL A 21 24.81 22.33 -5.94
N VAL A 22 24.68 22.92 -4.74
CA VAL A 22 23.55 23.76 -4.32
C VAL A 22 23.65 25.18 -4.86
N SER A 23 22.62 25.61 -5.61
CA SER A 23 22.29 27.02 -5.88
C SER A 23 20.81 27.27 -5.53
N ASP A 24 20.53 28.43 -4.93
CA ASP A 24 19.39 28.67 -4.01
C ASP A 24 17.97 28.49 -4.60
N GLU A 25 17.81 28.56 -5.92
CA GLU A 25 16.52 28.35 -6.61
C GLU A 25 16.13 26.86 -6.75
N THR A 26 17.07 25.95 -6.46
CA THR A 26 16.85 24.50 -6.49
C THR A 26 16.18 23.97 -5.21
N ASN A 27 16.12 24.75 -4.13
CA ASN A 27 15.63 24.26 -2.84
C ASN A 27 14.13 23.91 -2.84
N GLU A 28 13.29 24.69 -3.52
CA GLU A 28 11.84 24.43 -3.57
C GLU A 28 11.48 23.24 -4.47
N SER A 29 12.15 23.09 -5.62
CA SER A 29 11.92 21.97 -6.52
C SER A 29 12.45 20.65 -5.93
N VAL A 30 13.59 20.70 -5.24
CA VAL A 30 14.16 19.54 -4.51
C VAL A 30 13.27 19.14 -3.34
N THR A 31 12.72 20.09 -2.58
CA THR A 31 11.78 19.77 -1.48
C THR A 31 10.47 19.18 -1.99
N GLN A 32 9.91 19.67 -3.11
CA GLN A 32 8.71 19.10 -3.72
C GLN A 32 8.96 17.69 -4.29
N ALA A 33 10.11 17.45 -4.93
CA ALA A 33 10.52 16.13 -5.40
C ALA A 33 10.73 15.14 -4.22
N ASN A 34 11.29 15.62 -3.11
CA ASN A 34 11.44 14.81 -1.90
C ASN A 34 10.08 14.46 -1.26
N ALA A 35 9.14 15.41 -1.25
CA ALA A 35 7.78 15.17 -0.74
C ALA A 35 7.03 14.16 -1.63
N SER A 36 7.12 14.27 -2.95
CA SER A 36 6.47 13.34 -3.88
C SER A 36 7.05 11.92 -3.76
N MET A 37 8.37 11.78 -3.62
CA MET A 37 9.02 10.51 -3.35
C MET A 37 8.58 9.89 -2.02
N LYS A 38 8.48 10.70 -0.96
CA LYS A 38 8.01 10.26 0.36
C LYS A 38 6.57 9.76 0.30
N LEU A 39 5.69 10.50 -0.37
CA LEU A 39 4.29 10.10 -0.56
C LEU A 39 4.17 8.80 -1.36
N ARG A 40 4.95 8.67 -2.44
CA ARG A 40 4.97 7.43 -3.25
C ARG A 40 5.41 6.23 -2.41
N LYS A 41 6.48 6.39 -1.62
CA LYS A 41 6.99 5.34 -0.74
C LYS A 41 5.98 4.98 0.35
N ALA A 42 5.31 5.97 0.94
CA ALA A 42 4.27 5.75 1.94
C ALA A 42 3.08 4.98 1.34
N TYR A 43 2.61 5.37 0.16
CA TYR A 43 1.53 4.66 -0.54
C TYR A 43 1.91 3.21 -0.86
N GLN A 44 3.10 2.97 -1.39
CA GLN A 44 3.57 1.61 -1.70
C GLN A 44 3.66 0.75 -0.43
N SER A 45 4.16 1.31 0.67
CA SER A 45 4.21 0.63 1.96
C SER A 45 2.81 0.27 2.47
N GLU A 46 1.89 1.23 2.45
CA GLU A 46 0.52 1.04 2.92
C GLU A 46 -0.22 -0.01 2.09
N LYS A 47 -0.10 0.06 0.76
CA LYS A 47 -0.68 -0.92 -0.16
C LYS A 47 -0.21 -2.34 0.16
N ASN A 48 1.10 -2.53 0.35
CA ASN A 48 1.65 -3.84 0.67
C ASN A 48 1.17 -4.35 2.03
N GLN A 49 1.08 -3.49 3.04
CA GLN A 49 0.56 -3.87 4.36
C GLN A 49 -0.92 -4.26 4.29
N LEU A 50 -1.72 -3.53 3.51
CA LEU A 50 -3.13 -3.81 3.34
C LEU A 50 -3.35 -5.16 2.64
N GLU A 51 -2.61 -5.46 1.58
CA GLU A 51 -2.67 -6.74 0.87
C GLU A 51 -2.37 -7.91 1.80
N VAL A 52 -1.32 -7.80 2.64
CA VAL A 52 -0.99 -8.82 3.64
C VAL A 52 -2.12 -8.98 4.65
N THR A 53 -2.60 -7.86 5.20
CA THR A 53 -3.67 -7.84 6.21
C THR A 53 -4.95 -8.48 5.67
N GLU A 54 -5.31 -8.20 4.42
CA GLU A 54 -6.51 -8.75 3.79
C GLU A 54 -6.41 -10.27 3.61
N VAL A 55 -5.25 -10.76 3.15
CA VAL A 55 -5.00 -12.20 3.02
C VAL A 55 -5.05 -12.90 4.38
N GLU A 56 -4.46 -12.29 5.41
CA GLU A 56 -4.45 -12.84 6.76
C GLU A 56 -5.85 -12.87 7.38
N LEU A 57 -6.64 -11.81 7.21
CA LEU A 57 -8.03 -11.77 7.66
C LEU A 57 -8.89 -12.83 6.94
N ASN A 58 -8.71 -13.00 5.63
CA ASN A 58 -9.44 -13.99 4.85
C ASN A 58 -9.08 -15.44 5.28
N ARG A 59 -7.82 -15.68 5.63
CA ARG A 59 -7.34 -16.98 6.12
C ARG A 59 -7.71 -17.25 7.57
N SER A 60 -7.84 -16.21 8.38
CA SER A 60 -8.14 -16.31 9.80
C SER A 60 -9.59 -16.76 10.01
N ARG A 61 -9.77 -17.91 10.67
CA ARG A 61 -11.09 -18.42 11.07
C ARG A 61 -11.08 -18.68 12.56
N ILE A 62 -12.03 -18.09 13.28
CA ILE A 62 -12.23 -18.40 14.69
C ILE A 62 -13.27 -19.50 14.82
N PHE A 63 -12.91 -20.55 15.54
CA PHE A 63 -13.84 -21.61 15.94
C PHE A 63 -14.14 -21.46 17.43
N MET A 64 -15.42 -21.42 17.78
CA MET A 64 -15.91 -21.40 19.15
C MET A 64 -16.54 -22.75 19.49
N ILE A 65 -16.23 -23.28 20.67
CA ILE A 65 -16.83 -24.51 21.19
C ILE A 65 -17.81 -24.12 22.30
N ASP A 66 -19.07 -24.53 22.17
CA ASP A 66 -20.07 -24.28 23.21
C ASP A 66 -19.96 -25.28 24.38
N LYS A 67 -20.72 -25.05 25.45
CA LYS A 67 -20.77 -25.92 26.63
C LYS A 67 -21.23 -27.36 26.35
N ASN A 68 -21.86 -27.59 25.20
CA ASN A 68 -22.32 -28.90 24.75
C ASN A 68 -21.32 -29.57 23.79
N GLY A 69 -20.19 -28.92 23.49
CA GLY A 69 -19.16 -29.40 22.57
C GLY A 69 -19.41 -29.08 21.10
N ASN A 70 -20.44 -28.28 20.76
CA ASN A 70 -20.70 -27.94 19.36
C ASN A 70 -19.73 -26.85 18.88
N MET A 71 -19.17 -27.06 17.70
CA MET A 71 -18.29 -26.11 17.03
C MET A 71 -19.10 -25.09 16.21
N ARG A 72 -18.78 -23.80 16.36
CA ARG A 72 -19.36 -22.71 15.57
C ARG A 72 -18.25 -21.84 14.99
N ILE A 73 -18.40 -21.45 13.73
CA ILE A 73 -17.49 -20.50 13.08
C ILE A 73 -17.92 -19.09 13.47
N VAL A 74 -16.99 -18.32 14.02
CA VAL A 74 -17.19 -16.90 14.32
C VAL A 74 -16.45 -16.10 13.23
N PRO A 75 -17.17 -15.35 12.38
CA PRO A 75 -16.54 -14.49 11.41
C PRO A 75 -15.78 -13.36 12.12
N LEU A 76 -14.56 -13.08 11.67
CA LEU A 76 -13.73 -12.00 12.21
C LEU A 76 -14.19 -10.62 11.77
N MET A 77 -14.78 -10.55 10.59
CA MET A 77 -15.34 -9.33 10.03
C MET A 77 -16.86 -9.43 10.12
N SER A 78 -17.49 -8.48 10.79
CA SER A 78 -18.89 -8.17 10.48
C SER A 78 -18.92 -7.75 9.02
N GLU A 79 -19.73 -8.41 8.20
CA GLU A 79 -19.93 -8.05 6.81
C GLU A 79 -20.13 -6.53 6.67
N HIS A 80 -19.38 -5.93 5.75
CA HIS A 80 -19.71 -4.66 5.09
C HIS A 80 -20.19 -4.99 3.69
#